data_AF-T1GM59-F1
#
_entry.id   AF-T1GM59-F1
#
_cell.length_a   1.000
_cell.length_b   1.000
_cell.length_c   1.000
_cell.angle_alpha   90.00
_cell.angle_beta   90.00
_cell.angle_gamma   90.00
#
_symmetry.space_group_name_H-M   'P 1'
#
loop_
_entity.id
_entity.type
_entity.pdbx_description
1 polymer ?
#
loop_
_entity_poly.entity_id
_entity_poly.type
_entity_poly.pdbx_seq_one_letter_code
_entity_poly.pdbx_strand_id
1 'polypeptide(L)'
;MEEIDGNERVLHLIFPDGLPENLQDNPELQIEQLKKEQSRIQEEHKNLVEQTQDLAVSNYKTFIQTAEKSKDLSQDFGNTEKQVENLIEKFPKCEENCREFLAKSSETIEKRRLNALTLKKNSQLLEILELPELMEKCVDEEKYEEALELAFHVHRMGVKQENIPIIQRIVGIVQTHWHKMLLKLLDQLKTDLQLPKCLQIVGFLRRMQAFDNKELKLKYLQARDAWLEKCLEAIPNENHDLYAPNLSIPLMIS
;
A
#
# COMPACT_ATOMS: atom_id res chain seq x y z
N MET A 1 82.08 53.88 -31.31
CA MET A 1 81.62 55.22 -31.71
C MET A 1 81.43 55.16 -33.21
N GLU A 2 80.21 54.92 -33.63
CA GLU A 2 79.75 55.31 -34.97
C GLU A 2 78.36 55.86 -34.72
N GLU A 3 78.32 57.19 -34.62
CA GLU A 3 77.09 57.98 -34.71
C GLU A 3 76.50 57.68 -36.08
N ILE A 4 75.60 56.71 -36.14
CA ILE A 4 74.70 56.59 -37.29
C ILE A 4 73.78 57.79 -37.15
N ASP A 5 74.11 58.78 -37.99
CA ASP A 5 73.42 60.03 -38.21
C ASP A 5 71.92 59.83 -38.02
N GLY A 6 71.37 60.51 -37.01
CA GLY A 6 69.96 60.39 -36.64
C GLY A 6 69.03 60.66 -37.82
N ASN A 7 69.52 61.39 -38.84
CA ASN A 7 68.81 61.65 -40.08
C ASN A 7 68.56 60.40 -40.95
N GLU A 8 69.51 59.47 -41.08
CA GLU A 8 69.33 58.28 -41.94
C GLU A 8 68.33 57.28 -41.36
N ARG A 9 68.33 57.10 -40.04
CA ARG A 9 67.32 56.26 -39.38
C ARG A 9 65.93 56.85 -39.48
N VAL A 10 65.80 58.17 -39.35
CA VAL A 10 64.53 58.88 -39.50
C VAL A 10 64.00 58.78 -40.92
N LEU A 11 64.87 58.87 -41.94
CA LEU A 11 64.48 58.67 -43.34
C LEU A 11 63.98 57.26 -43.63
N HIS A 12 64.61 56.23 -43.06
CA HIS A 12 64.18 54.84 -43.19
C HIS A 12 62.87 54.52 -42.44
N LEU A 13 62.52 55.32 -41.43
CA LEU A 13 61.27 55.22 -40.66
C LEU A 13 60.10 55.94 -41.35
N ILE A 14 60.35 57.03 -42.08
CA ILE A 14 59.31 57.82 -42.76
C ILE A 14 58.97 57.21 -44.13
N PHE A 15 59.95 56.65 -44.86
CA PHE A 15 59.74 55.97 -46.13
C PHE A 15 60.38 54.57 -46.10
N PRO A 16 59.66 53.54 -45.62
CA PRO A 16 60.22 52.20 -45.47
C PRO A 16 60.61 51.53 -46.80
N ASP A 17 60.06 51.98 -47.93
CA ASP A 17 60.34 51.43 -49.27
C ASP A 17 61.28 52.31 -50.13
N GLY A 18 61.94 53.30 -49.51
CA GLY A 18 62.86 54.24 -50.18
C GLY A 18 62.16 55.46 -50.81
N LEU A 19 62.93 56.53 -51.05
CA LEU A 19 62.41 57.77 -51.64
C LEU A 19 62.01 57.54 -53.12
N PRO A 20 60.75 57.78 -53.53
CA PRO A 20 60.35 57.63 -54.93
C PRO A 20 61.16 58.53 -55.88
N GLU A 21 61.53 58.04 -57.07
CA GLU A 21 62.42 58.70 -58.07
C GLU A 21 62.00 60.14 -58.47
N ASN A 22 60.76 60.54 -58.19
CA ASN A 22 60.33 61.93 -58.34
C ASN A 22 61.10 62.89 -57.41
N LEU A 23 61.75 62.41 -56.34
CA LEU A 23 62.40 63.23 -55.30
C LEU A 23 63.78 63.80 -55.65
N GLN A 24 64.37 63.41 -56.79
CA GLN A 24 65.74 63.80 -57.12
C GLN A 24 65.84 65.18 -57.81
N ASP A 25 64.78 65.66 -58.46
CA ASP A 25 64.88 66.79 -59.40
C ASP A 25 64.39 68.15 -58.87
N ASN A 26 63.77 68.24 -57.68
CA ASN A 26 63.39 69.55 -57.11
C ASN A 26 63.00 69.54 -55.61
N PRO A 27 63.94 69.82 -54.68
CA PRO A 27 63.67 69.74 -53.23
C PRO A 27 62.74 70.85 -52.72
N GLU A 28 62.72 72.04 -53.34
CA GLU A 28 61.89 73.17 -52.88
C GLU A 28 60.39 72.97 -53.19
N LEU A 29 60.05 72.47 -54.38
CA LEU A 29 58.68 72.11 -54.77
C LEU A 29 58.13 70.94 -53.93
N GLN A 30 58.99 70.08 -53.40
CA GLN A 30 58.61 68.90 -52.62
C GLN A 30 58.49 69.13 -51.13
N ILE A 31 59.26 70.04 -50.54
CA ILE A 31 59.01 70.50 -49.18
C ILE A 31 57.65 71.21 -49.13
N GLU A 32 57.28 71.95 -50.17
CA GLU A 32 55.93 72.50 -50.32
C GLU A 32 54.88 71.41 -50.53
N GLN A 33 55.13 70.38 -51.35
CA GLN A 33 54.20 69.26 -51.51
C GLN A 33 54.04 68.41 -50.25
N LEU A 34 55.10 68.13 -49.50
CA LEU A 34 55.06 67.41 -48.23
C LEU A 34 54.40 68.25 -47.14
N LYS A 35 54.66 69.56 -47.07
CA LYS A 35 53.90 70.45 -46.19
C LYS A 35 52.42 70.48 -46.59
N LYS A 36 52.11 70.50 -47.88
CA LYS A 36 50.73 70.49 -48.40
C LYS A 36 50.04 69.16 -48.15
N GLU A 37 50.74 68.03 -48.29
CA GLU A 37 50.25 66.68 -47.96
C GLU A 37 50.11 66.51 -46.44
N GLN A 38 51.05 66.99 -45.64
CA GLN A 38 50.95 66.99 -44.19
C GLN A 38 49.77 67.85 -43.73
N SER A 39 49.59 69.04 -44.31
CA SER A 39 48.41 69.87 -44.08
C SER A 39 47.13 69.18 -44.54
N ARG A 40 47.12 68.51 -45.71
CA ARG A 40 45.96 67.76 -46.20
C ARG A 40 45.61 66.59 -45.27
N ILE A 41 46.59 65.82 -44.81
CA ILE A 41 46.39 64.70 -43.89
C ILE A 41 45.95 65.19 -42.52
N GLN A 42 46.50 66.30 -42.03
CA GLN A 42 46.03 66.93 -40.78
C GLN A 42 44.59 67.42 -40.91
N GLU A 43 44.23 67.97 -42.06
CA GLU A 43 42.86 68.43 -42.35
C GLU A 43 41.90 67.25 -42.53
N GLU A 44 42.30 66.18 -43.22
CA GLU A 44 41.53 64.93 -43.33
C GLU A 44 41.37 64.26 -41.98
N HIS A 45 42.43 64.15 -41.17
CA HIS A 45 42.36 63.59 -39.83
C HIS A 45 41.44 64.42 -38.94
N LYS A 46 41.53 65.76 -39.01
CA LYS A 46 40.61 66.65 -38.29
C LYS A 46 39.17 66.44 -38.75
N ASN A 47 38.93 66.35 -40.06
CA ASN A 47 37.61 66.08 -40.62
C ASN A 47 37.07 64.71 -40.19
N LEU A 48 37.93 63.68 -40.12
CA LEU A 48 37.54 62.34 -39.69
C LEU A 48 37.20 62.30 -38.20
N VAL A 49 37.94 63.05 -37.37
CA VAL A 49 37.64 63.23 -35.95
C VAL A 49 36.33 63.99 -35.76
N GLU A 50 36.10 65.08 -36.50
CA GLU A 50 34.84 65.83 -36.48
C GLU A 50 33.67 64.95 -36.94
N GLN A 51 33.82 64.20 -38.04
CA GLN A 51 32.80 63.25 -38.50
C GLN A 51 32.52 62.15 -37.47
N THR A 52 33.55 61.64 -36.80
CA THR A 52 33.38 60.62 -35.76
C THR A 52 32.72 61.21 -34.51
N GLN A 53 33.04 62.45 -34.15
CA GLN A 53 32.37 63.18 -33.07
C GLN A 53 30.93 63.49 -33.41
N ASP A 54 30.64 64.00 -34.60
CA ASP A 54 29.28 64.28 -35.06
C ASP A 54 28.45 63.00 -35.11
N LEU A 55 29.02 61.89 -35.56
CA LEU A 55 28.36 60.58 -35.55
C LEU A 55 28.13 60.07 -34.12
N ALA A 56 29.09 60.26 -33.22
CA ALA A 56 28.99 59.90 -31.81
C ALA A 56 27.94 60.76 -31.09
N VAL A 57 27.85 62.06 -31.40
CA VAL A 57 26.87 63.00 -30.85
C VAL A 57 25.49 62.75 -31.46
N SER A 58 25.37 62.49 -32.77
CA SER A 58 24.09 62.20 -33.40
C SER A 58 23.50 60.88 -32.91
N ASN A 59 24.35 59.90 -32.57
CA ASN A 59 23.94 58.57 -32.12
C ASN A 59 24.21 58.29 -30.63
N TYR A 60 24.57 59.30 -29.83
CA TYR A 60 24.94 59.09 -28.43
C TYR A 60 23.82 58.41 -27.63
N LYS A 61 22.56 58.73 -27.94
CA LYS A 61 21.37 58.12 -27.32
C LYS A 61 21.31 56.61 -27.57
N THR A 62 21.70 56.15 -28.76
CA THR A 62 21.76 54.72 -29.09
C THR A 62 22.86 54.04 -28.29
N PHE A 63 24.05 54.65 -28.19
CA PHE A 63 25.15 54.11 -27.40
C PHE A 63 24.80 53.98 -25.91
N ILE A 64 24.20 55.02 -25.32
CA ILE A 64 23.74 55.00 -23.92
C ILE A 64 22.68 53.91 -23.74
N GLN A 65 21.66 53.86 -24.61
CA GLN A 65 20.60 52.84 -24.52
C GLN A 65 21.13 51.42 -24.71
N THR A 66 22.13 51.20 -25.57
CA THR A 66 22.75 49.89 -25.75
C THR A 66 23.57 49.50 -24.52
N ALA A 67 24.31 50.43 -23.92
CA ALA A 67 25.06 50.19 -22.70
C ALA A 67 24.12 49.90 -21.49
N GLU A 68 23.03 50.67 -21.35
CA GLU A 68 22.01 50.44 -20.33
C GLU A 68 21.32 49.09 -20.51
N LYS A 69 20.82 48.79 -21.71
CA LYS A 69 20.21 47.48 -22.01
C LYS A 69 21.20 46.32 -21.83
N SER A 70 22.48 46.52 -22.15
CA SER A 70 23.51 45.51 -21.91
C SER A 70 23.76 45.27 -20.42
N LYS A 71 23.66 46.31 -19.59
CA LYS A 71 23.76 46.20 -18.15
C LYS A 71 22.54 45.49 -17.57
N ASP A 72 21.34 45.85 -18.01
CA ASP A 72 20.09 45.19 -17.61
C ASP A 72 20.12 43.71 -17.99
N LEU A 73 20.56 43.40 -19.22
CA LEU A 73 20.72 42.02 -19.69
C LEU A 73 21.71 41.22 -18.83
N SER A 74 22.84 41.83 -18.45
CA SER A 74 23.82 41.19 -17.55
C SER A 74 23.23 40.90 -16.17
N GLN A 75 22.43 41.83 -15.64
CA GLN A 75 21.71 41.64 -14.38
C GLN A 75 20.66 40.52 -14.49
N ASP A 76 19.92 40.46 -15.59
CA ASP A 76 18.93 39.41 -15.85
C ASP A 76 19.58 38.04 -15.99
N PHE A 77 20.76 37.95 -16.62
CA PHE A 77 21.55 36.71 -16.63
C PHE A 77 21.98 36.29 -15.23
N GLY A 78 22.48 37.21 -14.41
CA GLY A 78 22.82 36.91 -13.01
C GLY A 78 21.61 36.49 -12.16
N ASN A 79 20.42 37.06 -12.44
CA ASN A 79 19.19 36.62 -11.81
C ASN A 79 18.77 35.21 -12.27
N THR A 80 18.89 34.94 -13.57
CA THR A 80 18.58 33.64 -14.16
C THR A 80 19.50 32.55 -13.62
N GLU A 81 20.80 32.83 -13.51
CA GLU A 81 21.79 31.93 -12.92
C GLU A 81 21.41 31.57 -11.48
N LYS A 82 21.07 32.56 -10.65
CA LYS A 82 20.58 32.32 -9.27
C LYS A 82 19.30 31.49 -9.24
N GLN A 83 18.36 31.68 -10.16
CA GLN A 83 17.14 30.86 -10.21
C GLN A 83 17.46 29.41 -10.59
N VAL A 84 18.38 29.20 -11.53
CA VAL A 84 18.85 27.87 -11.93
C VAL A 84 19.58 27.18 -10.77
N GLU A 85 20.46 27.87 -10.07
CA GLU A 85 21.12 27.34 -8.86
C GLU A 85 20.10 26.94 -7.79
N ASN A 86 19.15 27.82 -7.49
CA ASN A 86 18.07 27.52 -6.55
C ASN A 86 17.24 26.31 -6.97
N LEU A 87 16.99 26.13 -8.26
CA LEU A 87 16.28 24.97 -8.78
C LEU A 87 17.10 23.69 -8.61
N ILE A 88 18.39 23.74 -8.92
CA ILE A 88 19.33 22.62 -8.74
C ILE A 88 19.40 22.19 -7.27
N GLU A 89 19.34 23.15 -6.33
CA GLU A 89 19.33 22.83 -4.89
C GLU A 89 17.99 22.29 -4.38
N LYS A 90 16.87 22.80 -4.88
CA LYS A 90 15.52 22.44 -4.39
C LYS A 90 14.94 21.19 -5.05
N PHE A 91 15.32 20.90 -6.30
CA PHE A 91 14.80 19.76 -7.04
C PHE A 91 15.10 18.40 -6.36
N PRO A 92 16.32 18.13 -5.85
CA PRO A 92 16.61 16.90 -5.13
C PRO A 92 15.80 16.76 -3.83
N LYS A 93 15.61 17.87 -3.09
CA LYS A 93 14.77 17.90 -1.88
C LYS A 93 13.30 17.59 -2.21
N CYS A 94 12.82 18.09 -3.34
CA CYS A 94 11.48 17.77 -3.85
C CYS A 94 11.37 16.28 -4.18
N GLU A 95 12.35 15.72 -4.90
CA GLU A 95 12.39 14.30 -5.24
C GLU A 95 12.40 13.41 -3.98
N GLU A 96 13.20 13.76 -2.97
CA GLU A 96 13.24 13.07 -1.68
C GLU A 96 11.90 13.12 -0.95
N ASN A 97 11.29 14.30 -0.83
CA ASN A 97 9.97 14.47 -0.22
C ASN A 97 8.88 13.67 -0.96
N CYS A 98 8.94 13.63 -2.30
CA CYS A 98 8.04 12.82 -3.11
C CYS A 98 8.24 11.32 -2.85
N ARG A 99 9.49 10.85 -2.75
CA ARG A 99 9.78 9.45 -2.39
C ARG A 99 9.26 9.09 -1.01
N GLU A 100 9.48 9.94 -0.01
CA GLU A 100 8.98 9.73 1.34
C GLU A 100 7.44 9.74 1.39
N PHE A 101 6.82 10.66 0.66
CA PHE A 101 5.36 10.73 0.51
C PHE A 101 4.80 9.46 -0.15
N LEU A 102 5.45 8.95 -1.21
CA LEU A 102 5.04 7.71 -1.86
C LEU A 102 5.16 6.51 -0.90
N ALA A 103 6.25 6.42 -0.13
CA ALA A 103 6.42 5.37 0.86
C ALA A 103 5.32 5.40 1.94
N LYS A 104 5.07 6.57 2.54
CA LYS A 104 4.03 6.77 3.56
C LYS A 104 2.62 6.57 3.02
N SER A 105 2.35 7.05 1.80
CA SER A 105 1.04 6.90 1.17
C SER A 105 0.77 5.45 0.78
N SER A 106 1.77 4.68 0.34
CA SER A 106 1.61 3.25 0.03
C SER A 106 1.13 2.45 1.24
N GLU A 107 1.74 2.64 2.42
CA GLU A 107 1.28 1.97 3.65
C GLU A 107 -0.15 2.39 4.02
N THR A 108 -0.47 3.68 3.86
CA THR A 108 -1.82 4.21 4.13
C THR A 108 -2.85 3.66 3.15
N ILE A 109 -2.50 3.54 1.88
CA ILE A 109 -3.35 2.96 0.83
C ILE A 109 -3.62 1.49 1.15
N GLU A 110 -2.60 0.73 1.54
CA GLU A 110 -2.76 -0.68 1.90
C GLU A 110 -3.66 -0.84 3.14
N LYS A 111 -3.43 -0.05 4.20
CA LYS A 111 -4.32 -0.04 5.37
C LYS A 111 -5.76 0.33 5.00
N ARG A 112 -5.97 1.32 4.13
CA ARG A 112 -7.30 1.70 3.63
C ARG A 112 -7.93 0.58 2.81
N ARG A 113 -7.14 -0.12 1.98
CA ARG A 113 -7.58 -1.26 1.16
C ARG A 113 -8.04 -2.40 2.06
N LEU A 114 -7.24 -2.75 3.07
CA LEU A 114 -7.60 -3.76 4.06
C LEU A 114 -8.86 -3.37 4.85
N ASN A 115 -8.94 -2.12 5.33
CA ASN A 115 -10.11 -1.63 6.05
C ASN A 115 -11.38 -1.65 5.19
N ALA A 116 -11.29 -1.23 3.91
CA ALA A 116 -12.41 -1.29 2.98
C ALA A 116 -12.85 -2.74 2.71
N LEU A 117 -11.90 -3.67 2.59
CA LEU A 117 -12.18 -5.08 2.42
C LEU A 117 -12.86 -5.67 3.67
N THR A 118 -12.34 -5.37 4.86
CA THR A 118 -12.93 -5.78 6.14
C THR A 118 -14.34 -5.23 6.28
N LEU A 119 -14.57 -3.96 5.96
CA LEU A 119 -15.90 -3.35 6.02
C LEU A 119 -16.88 -4.03 5.06
N LYS A 120 -16.44 -4.32 3.82
CA LYS A 120 -17.26 -5.03 2.83
C LYS A 120 -17.60 -6.46 3.26
N LYS A 121 -16.70 -7.11 4.00
CA LYS A 121 -16.84 -8.50 4.47
C LYS A 121 -17.34 -8.62 5.91
N ASN A 122 -17.62 -7.50 6.57
CA ASN A 122 -17.96 -7.45 7.99
C ASN A 122 -19.18 -8.32 8.32
N SER A 123 -20.23 -8.30 7.49
CA SER A 123 -21.41 -9.14 7.70
C SER A 123 -21.07 -10.64 7.69
N GLN A 124 -20.27 -11.08 6.73
CA GLN A 124 -19.85 -12.49 6.62
C GLN A 124 -18.95 -12.90 7.79
N LEU A 125 -18.11 -11.99 8.29
CA LEU A 125 -17.30 -12.23 9.48
C LEU A 125 -18.18 -12.34 10.73
N LEU A 126 -19.19 -11.48 10.85
CA LEU A 126 -20.13 -11.51 11.97
C LEU A 126 -20.94 -12.81 11.97
N GLU A 127 -21.45 -13.25 10.82
CA GLU A 127 -22.14 -14.54 10.67
C GLU A 127 -21.30 -15.71 11.20
N ILE A 128 -19.99 -15.73 10.90
CA ILE A 128 -19.07 -16.76 11.41
C ILE A 128 -18.88 -16.67 12.92
N LEU A 129 -18.79 -15.45 13.46
CA LEU A 129 -18.63 -15.22 14.89
C LEU A 129 -19.89 -15.55 15.70
N GLU A 130 -21.07 -15.52 15.07
CA GLU A 130 -22.37 -15.85 15.67
C GLU A 130 -22.65 -17.37 15.70
N LEU A 131 -21.94 -18.20 14.94
CA LEU A 131 -22.16 -19.65 14.87
C LEU A 131 -22.15 -20.37 16.24
N PRO A 132 -21.24 -20.05 17.18
CA PRO A 132 -21.26 -20.67 18.52
C PRO A 132 -22.54 -20.33 19.30
N GLU A 133 -22.99 -19.08 19.26
CA GLU A 133 -24.19 -18.64 19.96
C GLU A 133 -25.45 -19.25 19.32
N LEU A 134 -25.45 -19.37 17.98
CA LEU A 134 -26.50 -20.07 17.26
C LEU A 134 -26.55 -21.55 17.66
N MET A 135 -25.40 -22.21 17.78
CA MET A 135 -25.32 -23.60 18.23
C MET A 135 -25.87 -23.78 19.64
N GLU A 136 -25.54 -22.86 20.55
CA GLU A 136 -26.08 -22.87 21.92
C GLU A 136 -27.61 -22.78 21.92
N LYS A 137 -28.18 -21.81 21.19
CA LYS A 137 -29.62 -21.63 21.06
C LYS A 137 -30.31 -22.85 20.45
N CYS A 138 -29.75 -23.44 19.37
CA CYS A 138 -30.33 -24.64 18.76
C CYS A 138 -30.38 -25.83 19.73
N VAL A 139 -29.37 -26.00 20.59
CA VAL A 139 -29.33 -27.08 21.60
C VAL A 139 -30.34 -26.82 22.73
N ASP A 140 -30.49 -25.57 23.15
CA ASP A 140 -31.42 -25.19 24.21
C ASP A 140 -32.89 -25.26 23.74
N GLU A 141 -33.19 -24.83 22.51
CA GLU A 141 -34.52 -24.90 21.87
C GLU A 141 -34.91 -26.31 21.34
N GLU A 142 -34.05 -27.32 21.54
CA GLU A 142 -34.25 -28.71 21.08
C GLU A 142 -34.34 -28.88 19.54
N LYS A 143 -33.80 -27.93 18.78
CA LYS A 143 -33.67 -27.99 17.31
C LYS A 143 -32.44 -28.81 16.92
N TYR A 144 -32.47 -30.10 17.23
CA TYR A 144 -31.30 -30.98 17.07
C TYR A 144 -30.87 -31.21 15.62
N GLU A 145 -31.80 -31.15 14.65
CA GLU A 145 -31.44 -31.28 13.23
C GLU A 145 -30.58 -30.10 12.74
N GLU A 146 -31.00 -28.87 13.06
CA GLU A 146 -30.26 -27.65 12.73
C GLU A 146 -28.90 -27.62 13.45
N ALA A 147 -28.86 -28.03 14.72
CA ALA A 147 -27.62 -28.14 15.49
C ALA A 147 -26.62 -29.14 14.85
N LEU A 148 -27.11 -30.27 14.32
CA LEU A 148 -26.27 -31.24 13.61
C LEU A 148 -25.67 -30.64 12.34
N GLU A 149 -26.50 -30.02 11.50
CA GLU A 149 -26.04 -29.37 10.27
C GLU A 149 -25.00 -28.28 10.53
N LEU A 150 -25.24 -27.45 11.56
CA LEU A 150 -24.34 -26.40 11.99
C LEU A 150 -22.99 -26.95 12.45
N ALA A 151 -23.00 -28.01 13.27
CA ALA A 151 -21.76 -28.64 13.73
C ALA A 151 -20.94 -29.24 12.58
N PHE A 152 -21.58 -29.88 11.60
CA PHE A 152 -20.90 -30.37 10.40
C PHE A 152 -20.31 -29.22 9.57
N HIS A 153 -21.05 -28.12 9.43
CA HIS A 153 -20.56 -26.94 8.73
C HIS A 153 -19.31 -26.37 9.40
N VAL A 154 -19.36 -26.14 10.72
CA VAL A 154 -18.26 -25.58 11.51
C VAL A 154 -17.05 -26.52 11.49
N HIS A 155 -17.25 -27.83 11.63
CA HIS A 155 -16.15 -28.79 11.56
C HIS A 155 -15.47 -28.79 10.18
N ARG A 156 -16.25 -28.77 9.10
CA ARG A 156 -15.72 -28.66 7.73
C ARG A 156 -14.98 -27.33 7.50
N MET A 157 -15.45 -26.24 8.11
CA MET A 157 -14.75 -24.95 8.08
C MET A 157 -13.42 -25.00 8.83
N GLY A 158 -13.37 -25.66 9.98
CA GLY A 158 -12.16 -25.87 10.77
C GLY A 158 -11.06 -26.60 10.01
N VAL A 159 -11.41 -27.67 9.30
CA VAL A 159 -10.46 -28.46 8.48
C VAL A 159 -9.95 -27.66 7.29
N LYS A 160 -10.79 -26.81 6.68
CA LYS A 160 -10.35 -25.97 5.55
C LYS A 160 -9.44 -24.82 5.98
N GLN A 161 -9.56 -24.35 7.21
CA GLN A 161 -8.90 -23.13 7.70
C GLN A 161 -8.15 -23.38 9.01
N GLU A 162 -7.20 -24.32 8.98
CA GLU A 162 -6.39 -24.69 10.16
C GLU A 162 -5.48 -23.56 10.67
N ASN A 163 -5.04 -22.68 9.76
CA ASN A 163 -4.10 -21.60 10.09
C ASN A 163 -4.72 -20.41 10.85
N ILE A 164 -6.04 -20.39 11.09
CA ILE A 164 -6.73 -19.26 11.71
C ILE A 164 -7.16 -19.63 13.15
N PRO A 165 -6.50 -19.07 14.19
CA PRO A 165 -6.77 -19.42 15.59
C PRO A 165 -8.21 -19.19 16.04
N ILE A 166 -8.85 -18.13 15.52
CA ILE A 166 -10.24 -17.78 15.86
C ILE A 166 -11.20 -18.89 15.42
N ILE A 167 -10.97 -19.47 14.24
CA ILE A 167 -11.81 -20.56 13.73
C ILE A 167 -11.63 -21.81 14.56
N GLN A 168 -10.40 -22.14 14.95
CA GLN A 168 -10.15 -23.28 15.85
C GLN A 168 -10.83 -23.09 17.21
N ARG A 169 -10.84 -21.87 17.74
CA ARG A 169 -11.60 -21.55 18.96
C ARG A 169 -13.11 -21.75 18.77
N ILE A 170 -13.68 -21.28 17.65
CA ILE A 170 -15.09 -21.49 17.31
C ILE A 170 -15.43 -22.97 17.24
N VAL A 171 -14.60 -23.76 16.55
CA VAL A 171 -14.75 -25.23 16.46
C VAL A 171 -14.73 -25.85 17.86
N GLY A 172 -13.79 -25.44 18.73
CA GLY A 172 -13.74 -25.92 20.11
C GLY A 172 -15.01 -25.60 20.92
N ILE A 173 -15.54 -24.37 20.80
CA ILE A 173 -16.78 -23.99 21.49
C ILE A 173 -17.97 -24.83 20.98
N VAL A 174 -18.08 -25.03 19.66
CA VAL A 174 -19.14 -25.85 19.06
C VAL A 174 -19.03 -27.31 19.49
N GLN A 175 -17.82 -27.85 19.64
CA GLN A 175 -17.60 -29.20 20.19
C GLN A 175 -18.07 -29.34 21.65
N THR A 176 -17.92 -28.31 22.47
CA THR A 176 -18.48 -28.30 23.83
C THR A 176 -20.01 -28.37 23.80
N HIS A 177 -20.66 -27.58 22.94
CA HIS A 177 -22.12 -27.61 22.78
C HIS A 177 -22.63 -28.92 22.20
N TRP A 178 -21.87 -29.52 21.27
CA TRP A 178 -22.10 -30.85 20.76
C TRP A 178 -22.10 -31.91 21.87
N HIS A 179 -21.13 -31.84 22.79
CA HIS A 179 -21.09 -32.72 23.96
C HIS A 179 -22.26 -32.49 24.92
N LYS A 180 -22.65 -31.22 25.15
CA LYS A 180 -23.86 -30.87 25.94
C LYS A 180 -25.11 -31.49 25.31
N MET A 181 -25.26 -31.39 23.99
CA MET A 181 -26.37 -31.99 23.24
C MET A 181 -26.38 -33.52 23.39
N LEU A 182 -25.23 -34.17 23.28
CA LEU A 182 -25.08 -35.61 23.46
C LEU A 182 -25.59 -36.07 24.83
N LEU A 183 -25.18 -35.38 25.91
CA LEU A 183 -25.63 -35.69 27.27
C LEU A 183 -27.14 -35.47 27.44
N LYS A 184 -27.67 -34.36 26.90
CA LYS A 184 -29.12 -34.07 26.93
C LYS A 184 -29.93 -35.15 26.23
N LEU A 185 -29.50 -35.64 25.07
CA LEU A 185 -30.16 -36.72 24.34
C LEU A 185 -30.12 -38.06 25.11
N LEU A 186 -28.99 -38.37 25.76
CA LEU A 186 -28.86 -39.57 26.59
C LEU A 186 -29.74 -39.51 27.84
N ASP A 187 -29.86 -38.35 28.47
CA ASP A 187 -30.75 -38.18 29.62
C ASP A 187 -32.22 -38.21 29.21
N GLN A 188 -32.59 -37.69 28.04
CA GLN A 188 -33.94 -37.87 27.48
C GLN A 188 -34.26 -39.36 27.27
N LEU A 189 -33.30 -40.21 26.88
CA LEU A 189 -33.55 -41.66 26.75
C LEU A 189 -33.89 -42.36 28.07
N LYS A 190 -33.53 -41.78 29.22
CA LYS A 190 -33.84 -42.30 30.56
C LYS A 190 -35.22 -41.86 31.06
N THR A 191 -35.93 -41.00 30.34
CA THR A 191 -37.28 -40.57 30.70
C THR A 191 -38.34 -41.43 30.02
N ASP A 192 -39.57 -41.31 30.50
CA ASP A 192 -40.72 -41.93 29.85
C ASP A 192 -40.92 -41.29 28.47
N LEU A 193 -40.85 -42.10 27.42
CA LEU A 193 -40.88 -41.65 26.03
C LEU A 193 -41.60 -42.66 25.16
N GLN A 194 -42.40 -42.14 24.23
CA GLN A 194 -43.04 -42.93 23.18
C GLN A 194 -41.98 -43.48 22.21
N LEU A 195 -42.22 -44.69 21.69
CA LEU A 195 -41.30 -45.38 20.77
C LEU A 195 -40.85 -44.52 19.56
N PRO A 196 -41.73 -43.73 18.91
CA PRO A 196 -41.31 -42.87 17.80
C PRO A 196 -40.26 -41.83 18.19
N LYS A 197 -40.36 -41.23 19.37
CA LYS A 197 -39.40 -40.24 19.87
C LYS A 197 -38.07 -40.90 20.24
N CYS A 198 -38.11 -42.12 20.77
CA CYS A 198 -36.90 -42.91 21.03
C CYS A 198 -36.10 -43.16 19.74
N LEU A 199 -36.78 -43.57 18.67
CA LEU A 199 -36.16 -43.82 17.38
C LEU A 199 -35.57 -42.55 16.77
N GLN A 200 -36.24 -41.40 16.93
CA GLN A 200 -35.70 -40.10 16.52
C GLN A 200 -34.41 -39.76 17.28
N ILE A 201 -34.39 -39.89 18.61
CA ILE A 201 -33.21 -39.61 19.43
C ILE A 201 -32.04 -40.54 19.06
N VAL A 202 -32.29 -41.84 18.89
CA VAL A 202 -31.28 -42.81 18.43
C VAL A 202 -30.80 -42.46 17.02
N GLY A 203 -31.68 -41.95 16.15
CA GLY A 203 -31.33 -41.43 14.84
C GLY A 203 -30.35 -40.25 14.90
N PHE A 204 -30.60 -39.28 15.79
CA PHE A 204 -29.69 -38.17 16.03
C PHE A 204 -28.34 -38.66 16.58
N LEU A 205 -28.34 -39.52 17.61
CA LEU A 205 -27.12 -40.09 18.19
C LEU A 205 -26.28 -40.86 17.15
N ARG A 206 -26.94 -41.57 16.22
CA ARG A 206 -26.26 -42.24 15.10
C ARG A 206 -25.63 -41.23 14.14
N ARG A 207 -26.35 -40.15 13.79
CA ARG A 207 -25.83 -39.08 12.92
C ARG A 207 -24.72 -38.29 13.58
N MET A 208 -24.69 -38.21 14.91
CA MET A 208 -23.57 -37.63 15.66
C MET A 208 -22.28 -38.46 15.55
N GLN A 209 -22.34 -39.72 15.12
CA GLN A 209 -21.17 -40.61 15.00
C GLN A 209 -20.31 -40.68 16.28
N ALA A 210 -20.92 -40.42 17.44
CA ALA A 210 -20.21 -40.42 18.73
C ALA A 210 -19.98 -41.85 19.28
N PHE A 211 -20.69 -42.84 18.74
CA PHE A 211 -20.67 -44.23 19.19
C PHE A 211 -20.70 -45.19 18.01
N ASP A 212 -20.05 -46.34 18.17
CA ASP A 212 -20.24 -47.47 17.27
C ASP A 212 -21.64 -48.06 17.39
N ASN A 213 -22.10 -48.77 16.36
CA ASN A 213 -23.43 -49.41 16.35
C ASN A 213 -23.68 -50.34 17.56
N LYS A 214 -22.62 -50.99 18.07
CA LYS A 214 -22.70 -51.87 19.26
C LYS A 214 -22.79 -51.03 20.53
N GLU A 215 -21.98 -49.99 20.64
CA GLU A 215 -21.96 -49.08 21.79
C GLU A 215 -23.26 -48.30 21.91
N LEU A 216 -23.82 -47.82 20.80
CA LEU A 216 -25.10 -47.12 20.78
C LEU A 216 -26.25 -48.01 21.27
N LYS A 217 -26.26 -49.28 20.85
CA LYS A 217 -27.24 -50.28 21.34
C LYS A 217 -27.08 -50.52 22.84
N LEU A 218 -25.84 -50.67 23.31
CA LEU A 218 -25.56 -50.85 24.74
C LEU A 218 -26.01 -49.63 25.56
N LYS A 219 -25.68 -48.41 25.10
CA LYS A 219 -26.10 -47.15 25.75
C LYS A 219 -27.61 -46.99 25.76
N TYR A 220 -28.29 -47.37 24.69
CA TYR A 220 -29.75 -47.38 24.64
C TYR A 220 -30.36 -48.36 25.66
N LEU A 221 -29.84 -49.59 25.72
CA LEU A 221 -30.29 -50.59 26.69
C LEU A 221 -30.05 -50.11 28.13
N GLN A 222 -28.86 -49.60 28.44
CA GLN A 222 -28.53 -49.04 29.76
C GLN A 222 -29.47 -47.89 30.16
N ALA A 223 -29.81 -47.00 29.22
CA ALA A 223 -30.72 -45.89 29.50
C ALA A 223 -32.16 -46.37 29.76
N ARG A 224 -32.61 -47.39 29.02
CA ARG A 224 -33.95 -47.99 29.18
C ARG A 224 -34.06 -48.88 30.41
N ASP A 225 -32.99 -49.58 30.76
CA ASP A 225 -32.88 -50.37 31.98
C ASP A 225 -32.96 -49.46 33.21
N ALA A 226 -32.21 -48.35 33.22
CA ALA A 226 -32.28 -47.35 34.28
C ALA A 226 -33.67 -46.66 34.38
N TRP A 227 -34.38 -46.51 33.26
CA TRP A 227 -35.77 -46.04 33.27
C TRP A 227 -36.71 -47.10 33.88
N LEU A 228 -36.54 -48.37 33.50
CA LEU A 228 -37.34 -49.48 34.01
C LEU A 228 -37.13 -49.69 35.51
N GLU A 229 -35.88 -49.62 35.99
CA GLU A 229 -35.55 -49.67 37.43
C GLU A 229 -36.29 -48.58 38.21
N LYS A 230 -36.30 -47.34 37.70
CA LYS A 230 -37.07 -46.24 38.31
C LYS A 230 -38.58 -46.50 38.31
N CYS A 231 -39.11 -47.11 37.24
CA CYS A 231 -40.52 -47.50 37.19
C CYS A 231 -40.83 -48.62 38.20
N LEU A 232 -39.92 -49.57 38.41
CA LEU A 232 -40.06 -50.65 39.38
C LEU A 232 -39.98 -50.15 40.82
N GLU A 233 -39.07 -49.22 41.13
CA GLU A 233 -38.98 -48.55 42.43
C GLU A 233 -40.24 -47.73 42.77
N ALA A 234 -40.95 -47.23 41.74
CA ALA A 234 -42.18 -46.46 41.90
C ALA A 234 -43.42 -47.33 42.19
N ILE A 235 -43.32 -48.66 42.07
CA ILE A 235 -44.41 -49.59 42.42
C ILE A 235 -44.33 -49.88 43.92
N PRO A 236 -45.36 -49.55 44.72
CA PRO A 236 -45.38 -49.90 46.15
C PRO A 236 -45.37 -51.42 46.34
N ASN A 237 -44.54 -51.92 47.25
CA ASN A 237 -44.50 -53.34 47.70
C ASN A 237 -45.75 -53.74 48.53
N GLU A 238 -46.89 -53.11 48.33
CA GLU A 238 -48.15 -53.56 48.92
C GLU A 238 -48.83 -54.48 47.91
N ASN A 239 -48.45 -55.76 47.93
CA ASN A 239 -49.23 -56.96 47.57
C ASN A 239 -48.29 -58.15 47.33
N HIS A 240 -47.44 -58.48 48.32
CA HIS A 240 -46.63 -59.69 48.28
C HIS A 240 -47.49 -60.98 48.42
N ASP A 241 -48.75 -60.88 48.87
CA ASP A 241 -49.50 -62.07 49.33
C ASP A 241 -50.70 -62.49 48.44
N LEU A 242 -50.87 -61.96 47.22
CA LEU A 242 -52.04 -62.30 46.38
C LEU A 242 -51.77 -62.95 45.01
N TYR A 243 -50.52 -63.20 44.61
CA TYR A 243 -50.24 -63.76 43.27
C TYR A 243 -49.37 -65.04 43.22
N ALA A 244 -49.14 -65.71 44.35
CA ALA A 244 -48.51 -67.02 44.37
C ALA A 244 -49.54 -68.15 44.62
N PRO A 245 -50.30 -68.59 43.59
CA PRO A 245 -50.44 -70.04 43.46
C PRO A 245 -50.42 -70.62 42.03
N ASN A 246 -50.22 -69.87 40.94
CA ASN A 246 -50.47 -70.41 39.59
C ASN A 246 -49.25 -70.57 38.66
N LEU A 247 -48.03 -70.69 39.19
CA LEU A 247 -46.86 -71.11 38.39
C LEU A 247 -46.28 -72.45 38.86
N SER A 248 -47.14 -73.44 39.11
CA SER A 248 -46.74 -74.86 39.01
C SER A 248 -47.05 -75.34 37.59
N ILE A 249 -46.09 -75.19 36.69
CA ILE A 249 -46.07 -75.96 35.43
C ILE A 249 -45.62 -77.38 35.82
N PRO A 250 -46.40 -78.43 35.52
CA PRO A 250 -46.01 -79.80 35.82
C PRO A 250 -44.79 -80.21 35.00
N LEU A 251 -43.71 -80.61 35.68
CA LEU A 251 -42.65 -81.43 35.08
C LEU A 251 -43.25 -82.78 34.69
N MET A 252 -43.54 -82.94 33.39
CA MET A 252 -43.82 -84.23 32.75
C MET A 252 -42.78 -84.43 31.64
N ILE A 253 -41.62 -84.97 32.02
CA ILE A 253 -40.77 -85.76 31.14
C ILE A 253 -40.25 -86.94 31.98
N SER A 254 -40.85 -88.12 31.77
CA SER A 254 -40.16 -89.42 31.84
C SER A 254 -39.80 -89.81 30.41
#